data_AF-A0A509L8E5-F1
#
_entry.id   AF-A0A509L8E5-F1
#
_cell.length_a   1.000
_cell.length_b   1.000
_cell.length_c   1.000
_cell.angle_alpha   90.00
_cell.angle_beta   90.00
_cell.angle_gamma   90.00
#
_symmetry.space_group_name_H-M   'P 1'
#
loop_
_entity.id
_entity.type
_entity.pdbx_description
1 polymer ?
#
loop_
_entity_poly.entity_id
_entity_poly.type
_entity_poly.pdbx_seq_one_letter_code
_entity_poly.pdbx_strand_id
1 'polypeptide(L)' 'MQKKLTLTIDEEVYDGLRTVIGPRKISRFIEELIRPHVIKKDMYAAYKQMGSDQKREEDALEWAEATIGDVNV' A
#
# COMPACT_ATOMS: atom_id res chain seq x y z
N MET A 1 10.34 -7.69 -3.41
CA MET A 1 10.40 -8.90 -4.27
C MET A 1 9.59 -8.63 -5.53
N GLN A 2 10.08 -8.97 -6.73
CA GLN A 2 9.34 -8.81 -7.99
C GLN A 2 8.81 -10.18 -8.46
N LYS A 3 7.59 -10.20 -9.00
CA LYS A 3 6.95 -11.38 -9.59
C LYS A 3 6.55 -11.04 -11.03
N LYS A 4 6.73 -11.99 -11.96
CA LYS A 4 6.30 -11.84 -13.36
C LYS A 4 4.82 -12.21 -13.47
N LEU A 5 4.05 -11.36 -14.14
CA LEU A 5 2.63 -11.58 -14.41
C LEU A 5 2.42 -11.70 -15.92
N THR A 6 1.74 -12.76 -16.36
CA THR A 6 1.34 -12.95 -17.76
C THR A 6 -0.13 -12.55 -17.89
N LEU A 7 -0.41 -11.66 -18.83
CA LEU A 7 -1.72 -11.06 -19.08
C LEU A 7 -2.07 -11.30 -20.55
N THR A 8 -3.35 -11.50 -20.85
CA THR A 8 -3.87 -11.35 -22.21
C THR A 8 -4.47 -9.96 -22.35
N ILE A 9 -4.07 -9.22 -23.38
CA ILE A 9 -4.61 -7.91 -23.72
C ILE A 9 -4.92 -7.87 -25.21
N ASP A 10 -5.77 -6.93 -25.60
CA ASP A 10 -6.06 -6.67 -27.00
C ASP A 10 -4.79 -6.29 -27.79
N GLU A 11 -4.72 -6.71 -29.06
CA GLU A 11 -3.56 -6.51 -29.93
C GLU A 11 -3.30 -5.02 -30.18
N GLU A 12 -4.34 -4.22 -30.44
CA GLU A 12 -4.21 -2.79 -30.67
C GLU A 12 -3.64 -2.09 -29.43
N VAL A 13 -4.04 -2.55 -28.25
CA VAL A 13 -3.53 -2.03 -26.97
C VAL A 13 -2.06 -2.41 -26.78
N TYR A 14 -1.68 -3.65 -27.09
CA TYR A 14 -0.27 -4.09 -27.02
C TYR A 14 0.63 -3.25 -27.93
N ASP A 15 0.20 -3.03 -29.17
CA ASP A 15 0.95 -2.24 -30.15
C ASP A 15 1.01 -0.77 -29.77
N GLY A 16 -0.08 -0.22 -29.26
CA GLY A 16 -0.11 1.12 -28.67
C GLY A 16 0.88 1.27 -27.52
N LEU A 17 0.92 0.31 -26.59
CA LEU A 17 1.89 0.29 -25.49
C LEU A 17 3.33 0.21 -26.01
N ARG A 18 3.58 -0.65 -27.00
CA ARG A 18 4.91 -0.82 -27.62
C ARG A 18 5.39 0.46 -28.30
N THR A 19 4.49 1.20 -28.93
CA THR A 19 4.78 2.40 -29.73
C THR A 19 4.94 3.65 -28.86
N VAL A 20 4.02 3.87 -27.92
CA VAL A 20 3.97 5.09 -27.11
C VAL A 20 4.91 5.02 -25.90
N ILE A 21 4.92 3.89 -25.20
CA ILE A 21 5.72 3.73 -23.96
C ILE A 21 7.11 3.18 -24.26
N GLY A 22 7.24 2.42 -25.34
CA GLY A 22 8.48 1.81 -25.77
C GLY A 22 8.79 0.47 -25.07
N PRO A 23 9.66 -0.36 -25.69
CA PRO A 23 10.02 -1.65 -25.14
C PRO A 23 10.70 -1.51 -23.77
N ARG A 24 10.51 -2.51 -22.88
CA ARG A 24 11.07 -2.60 -21.51
C ARG A 24 10.46 -1.64 -20.46
N LYS A 25 9.69 -0.63 -20.86
CA LYS A 25 9.01 0.30 -19.93
C LYS A 25 7.56 -0.08 -19.60
N ILE A 26 6.94 -0.92 -20.43
CA ILE A 26 5.54 -1.34 -20.32
C ILE A 26 5.22 -1.93 -18.93
N SER A 27 6.07 -2.82 -18.41
CA SER A 27 5.84 -3.44 -17.11
C SER A 27 5.80 -2.42 -15.96
N ARG A 28 6.68 -1.41 -15.99
CA ARG A 28 6.71 -0.35 -14.97
C ARG A 28 5.50 0.56 -15.10
N PHE A 29 5.15 0.96 -16.32
CA PHE A 29 3.98 1.79 -16.60
C PHE A 29 2.69 1.15 -16.07
N ILE A 30 2.48 -0.12 -16.41
CA ILE A 30 1.33 -0.89 -15.94
C ILE A 30 1.35 -1.00 -14.41
N GLU A 31 2.48 -1.32 -13.79
CA GLU A 31 2.59 -1.41 -12.33
C GLU A 31 2.22 -0.09 -11.64
N GLU A 32 2.74 1.05 -12.11
CA GLU A 32 2.46 2.38 -11.57
C GLU A 32 0.97 2.73 -11.68
N LEU A 33 0.33 2.35 -12.79
CA LEU A 33 -1.10 2.57 -13.02
C LEU A 33 -1.97 1.72 -12.08
N ILE A 34 -1.66 0.43 -11.90
CA ILE A 34 -2.51 -0.47 -11.11
C ILE A 34 -2.29 -0.27 -9.61
N ARG A 35 -1.06 0.03 -9.17
CA ARG A 35 -0.65 0.17 -7.75
C ARG A 35 -1.64 0.94 -6.86
N PRO A 36 -2.12 2.15 -7.21
CA PRO A 36 -3.08 2.86 -6.36
C PRO A 36 -4.42 2.15 -6.20
N HIS A 37 -4.82 1.28 -7.13
CA HIS A 37 -6.09 0.56 -7.08
C HIS A 37 -6.03 -0.74 -6.27
N VAL A 38 -4.85 -1.38 -6.19
CA VAL A 38 -4.65 -2.61 -5.40
C VAL A 38 -4.09 -2.36 -4.01
N ILE A 39 -3.21 -1.37 -3.81
CA ILE A 39 -2.52 -1.17 -2.52
C ILE A 39 -3.26 -0.18 -1.59
N LYS A 40 -3.98 0.83 -2.12
CA LYS A 40 -4.66 1.83 -1.23
C LYS A 40 -5.80 1.25 -0.38
N LYS A 41 -6.39 0.11 -0.76
CA LYS A 41 -7.41 -0.54 0.07
C LYS A 41 -6.85 -1.11 1.38
N ASP A 42 -5.57 -1.47 1.39
CA ASP A 42 -4.99 -2.21 2.51
C ASP A 42 -4.66 -1.31 3.70
N MET A 43 -4.31 -0.03 3.46
CA MET A 43 -4.04 0.88 4.59
C MET A 43 -5.27 1.14 5.44
N TYR A 44 -6.43 1.41 4.84
CA TYR A 44 -7.67 1.60 5.62
C TYR A 44 -8.11 0.32 6.33
N ALA A 45 -7.89 -0.85 5.72
CA ALA A 45 -8.16 -2.14 6.35
C ALA A 45 -7.20 -2.40 7.53
N ALA A 46 -5.92 -2.11 7.38
CA ALA A 46 -4.90 -2.22 8.42
C ALA A 46 -5.17 -1.24 9.58
N TYR A 47 -5.51 0.02 9.29
CA TYR A 47 -5.92 0.99 10.31
C TYR A 47 -7.17 0.54 11.06
N LYS A 48 -8.17 -0.01 10.34
CA LYS A 48 -9.38 -0.55 10.97
C LYS A 48 -9.08 -1.74 11.87
N GLN A 49 -8.19 -2.63 11.47
CA GLN A 49 -7.74 -3.76 12.30
C GLN A 49 -6.94 -3.28 13.52
N MET A 50 -6.05 -2.30 13.35
CA MET A 50 -5.27 -1.70 14.44
C MET A 50 -6.18 -1.01 15.46
N GLY A 51 -7.17 -0.22 15.03
CA GLY A 51 -8.15 0.42 15.91
C GLY A 51 -9.24 -0.51 16.44
N SER A 52 -9.23 -1.80 16.07
CA SER A 52 -10.11 -2.81 16.68
C SER A 52 -9.37 -3.62 17.76
N ASP A 53 -8.08 -3.37 17.95
CA ASP A 53 -7.21 -4.06 18.90
C ASP A 53 -7.09 -3.23 20.19
N GLN A 54 -8.16 -3.22 21.00
CA GLN A 54 -8.28 -2.42 22.23
C GLN A 54 -7.16 -2.69 23.22
N LYS A 55 -6.67 -3.93 23.31
CA LYS A 55 -5.59 -4.29 24.22
C LYS A 55 -4.29 -3.57 23.87
N ARG A 56 -4.02 -3.42 22.58
CA ARG A 56 -2.84 -2.69 22.11
C ARG A 56 -2.99 -1.18 22.28
N GLU A 57 -4.21 -0.65 22.21
CA GLU A 57 -4.50 0.76 22.54
C GLU A 57 -4.28 1.04 24.03
N GLU A 58 -4.72 0.15 24.92
CA GLU A 58 -4.50 0.24 26.36
C GLU A 58 -3.00 0.22 26.70
N ASP A 59 -2.24 -0.73 26.13
CA ASP A 59 -0.78 -0.79 26.31
C ASP A 59 -0.13 0.51 25.80
N ALA A 60 -0.50 1.01 24.61
CA ALA A 60 0.07 2.24 24.07
C ALA A 60 -0.27 3.49 24.91
N LEU A 61 -1.48 3.53 25.48
CA LEU A 61 -1.91 4.60 26.39
C LEU A 61 -1.10 4.56 27.68
N GLU A 62 -0.92 3.39 28.28
CA GLU A 62 -0.08 3.21 29.46
C GLU A 62 1.37 3.66 29.19
N TRP A 63 1.94 3.29 28.04
CA TRP A 63 3.27 3.75 27.62
C TRP A 63 3.35 5.27 27.43
N ALA A 64 2.32 5.89 26.86
CA ALA A 64 2.28 7.33 26.61
C ALA A 64 2.07 8.15 27.89
N GLU A 65 1.26 7.64 28.82
CA GLU A 65 0.91 8.31 30.07
C GLU A 65 1.88 7.97 31.22
N ALA A 66 2.75 6.97 31.06
CA ALA A 66 3.73 6.53 32.07
C ALA A 66 4.66 7.65 32.58
N THR A 67 4.86 8.73 31.81
CA THR A 67 5.72 9.87 32.19
C THR A 67 4.96 11.07 32.76
N ILE A 68 3.62 11.05 32.78
CA ILE A 68 2.79 12.18 33.26
C ILE A 68 2.87 12.32 34.79
N GLY A 69 3.11 11.24 35.52
CA GLY A 69 3.27 11.26 36.99
C GLY A 69 4.63 11.75 37.49
N ASP A 70 5.66 11.80 36.64
CA ASP A 70 7.03 12.20 37.02
C ASP A 70 7.26 13.72 36.92
N VAL A 71 6.35 14.46 36.29
CA VAL A 71 6.39 15.92 36.24
C VAL A 71 5.79 16.46 37.55
N ASN A 72 6.56 16.41 38.63
CA ASN A 72 6.25 17.13 39.86
C ASN A 72 6.19 18.64 39.56
N VAL A 73 4.99 19.23 39.63
CA VAL A 73 4.76 20.68 39.67
C VAL A 73 4.88 21.18 41.09
#